data_AF-A0A832U9A0-F1
#
_entry.id   AF-A0A832U9A0-F1
#
_cell.length_a   1.000
_cell.length_b   1.000
_cell.length_c   1.000
_cell.angle_alpha   90.00
_cell.angle_beta   90.00
_cell.angle_gamma   90.00
#
_symmetry.space_group_name_H-M   'P 1'
#
loop_
_entity.id
_entity.type
_entity.pdbx_description
1 polymer ?
#
loop_
_entity_poly.entity_id
_entity_poly.type
_entity_poly.pdbx_seq_one_letter_code
_entity_poly.pdbx_strand_id
1 'polypeptide(L)'
;MQILDFNGIAVAAVFSQDAPEAIELPLVRHMILNRIRGYNKQFRREYGETVIACDERSWRRSVYPQYKASRKKTRDTSPLDWSAFYEMLSVVRDEIRENFPYRVISVEGAEADDIIGHLVENTQDFGQSEPVLIVSSDKDFLQLQRYKNVKQFSPSRRDFITAETPAFYLFEHICRGDSGDGVPNVLSPDDVFVENGRQRPLRKTIIDEWYKDQDRLDEVMDADTYKNYCRNNKMINLNHTPVEIREKIDSLYTGEANKTNDKIFGFLVENRCSMLIECSQDFHNN
;
A
#
# COMPACT_ATOMS: atom_id res chain seq x y z
N MET A 1 9.51 -3.74 12.73
CA MET A 1 8.92 -2.41 12.41
C MET A 1 7.40 -2.48 12.21
N GLN A 2 6.69 -1.35 12.29
CA GLN A 2 5.31 -1.22 11.78
C GLN A 2 5.30 -0.29 10.56
N ILE A 3 4.64 -0.71 9.47
CA ILE A 3 4.60 0.01 8.21
C ILE A 3 3.16 0.43 7.92
N LEU A 4 2.92 1.73 7.87
CA LEU A 4 1.63 2.35 7.63
C LEU A 4 1.48 2.68 6.15
N ASP A 5 0.42 2.17 5.52
CA ASP A 5 -0.04 2.64 4.21
C ASP A 5 -0.70 4.01 4.37
N PHE A 6 0.05 5.08 4.06
CA PHE A 6 -0.36 6.45 4.31
C PHE A 6 -1.63 6.81 3.55
N ASN A 7 -1.67 6.49 2.26
CA ASN A 7 -2.75 6.86 1.37
C ASN A 7 -4.04 6.13 1.76
N GLY A 8 -3.96 4.82 2.07
CA GLY A 8 -5.09 4.05 2.58
C GLY A 8 -5.64 4.62 3.89
N ILE A 9 -4.77 4.99 4.83
CA ILE A 9 -5.17 5.60 6.11
C ILE A 9 -5.80 6.98 5.92
N ALA A 10 -5.17 7.82 5.10
CA ALA A 10 -5.61 9.21 4.89
C ALA A 10 -6.95 9.28 4.15
N VAL A 11 -7.13 8.50 3.08
CA VAL A 11 -8.40 8.38 2.36
C VAL A 11 -9.47 7.86 3.30
N ALA A 12 -9.22 6.76 4.03
CA ALA A 12 -10.21 6.21 4.96
C ALA A 12 -10.60 7.20 6.08
N ALA A 13 -9.66 8.01 6.55
CA ALA A 13 -9.95 9.05 7.53
C ALA A 13 -10.91 10.09 6.93
N VAL A 14 -10.59 10.68 5.79
CA VAL A 14 -11.38 11.77 5.18
C VAL A 14 -12.76 11.32 4.72
N PHE A 15 -12.86 10.17 4.05
CA PHE A 15 -14.14 9.65 3.55
C PHE A 15 -15.08 9.14 4.66
N SER A 16 -14.62 9.08 5.92
CA SER A 16 -15.48 8.79 7.07
C SER A 16 -16.22 10.02 7.61
N GLN A 17 -15.97 11.21 7.05
CA GLN A 17 -16.65 12.46 7.44
C GLN A 17 -17.98 12.64 6.68
N ASP A 18 -18.91 13.41 7.26
CA ASP A 18 -20.23 13.65 6.67
C ASP A 18 -20.18 14.53 5.40
N ALA A 19 -19.18 15.43 5.31
CA ALA A 19 -18.99 16.34 4.18
C ALA A 19 -17.52 16.34 3.72
N PRO A 20 -17.04 15.24 3.10
CA PRO A 20 -15.64 15.10 2.69
C PRO A 20 -15.19 16.13 1.64
N GLU A 21 -16.12 16.68 0.86
CA GLU A 21 -15.89 17.73 -0.15
C GLU A 21 -15.59 19.12 0.44
N ALA A 22 -15.96 19.36 1.69
CA ALA A 22 -15.75 20.63 2.37
C ALA A 22 -14.58 20.59 3.37
N ILE A 23 -13.76 19.53 3.30
CA ILE A 23 -12.69 19.32 4.27
C ILE A 23 -11.50 20.25 4.01
N GLU A 24 -11.00 20.88 5.06
CA GLU A 24 -9.85 21.78 5.00
C GLU A 24 -8.60 21.14 5.62
N LEU A 25 -7.44 21.61 5.19
CA LEU A 25 -6.13 21.13 5.60
C LEU A 25 -5.96 20.96 7.12
N PRO A 26 -6.38 21.88 8.01
CA PRO A 26 -6.25 21.69 9.46
C PRO A 26 -6.98 20.44 9.98
N LEU A 27 -8.16 20.14 9.44
CA LEU A 27 -8.93 18.97 9.84
C LEU A 27 -8.31 17.69 9.27
N VAL A 28 -7.90 17.69 8.00
CA VAL A 28 -7.19 16.57 7.36
C VAL A 28 -5.92 16.23 8.15
N ARG A 29 -5.09 17.24 8.45
CA ARG A 29 -3.88 17.10 9.28
C ARG A 29 -4.21 16.46 10.62
N HIS A 30 -5.17 17.01 11.35
CA HIS A 30 -5.56 16.51 12.66
C HIS A 30 -5.97 15.03 12.61
N MET A 31 -6.81 14.67 11.64
CA MET A 31 -7.32 13.32 11.49
C MET A 31 -6.23 12.31 11.16
N ILE A 32 -5.34 12.64 10.21
CA ILE A 32 -4.23 11.77 9.81
C ILE A 32 -3.27 11.57 10.98
N LEU A 33 -2.85 12.65 11.65
CA LEU A 33 -1.96 12.58 12.81
C LEU A 33 -2.58 11.75 13.94
N ASN A 34 -3.88 11.93 14.21
CA ASN A 34 -4.56 11.17 15.24
C ASN A 34 -4.61 9.65 14.92
N ARG A 35 -4.79 9.27 13.65
CA ARG A 35 -4.75 7.87 13.21
C ARG A 35 -3.35 7.27 13.36
N ILE A 36 -2.33 7.97 12.86
CA ILE A 36 -0.92 7.53 12.97
C ILE A 36 -0.53 7.38 14.45
N ARG A 37 -0.86 8.36 15.29
CA ARG A 37 -0.68 8.29 16.75
C ARG A 37 -1.31 7.03 17.35
N GLY A 38 -2.56 6.76 16.96
CA GLY A 38 -3.30 5.60 17.44
C GLY A 38 -2.58 4.30 17.15
N TYR A 39 -2.13 4.10 15.91
CA TYR A 39 -1.39 2.90 15.50
C TYR A 39 -0.01 2.83 16.17
N ASN A 40 0.75 3.93 16.18
CA ASN A 40 2.04 3.99 16.84
C ASN A 40 1.90 3.57 18.31
N LYS A 41 0.99 4.19 19.06
CA LYS A 41 0.71 3.86 20.46
C LYS A 41 0.31 2.40 20.66
N GLN A 42 -0.53 1.88 19.77
CA GLN A 42 -1.06 0.52 19.86
C GLN A 42 0.03 -0.54 19.62
N PHE A 43 0.91 -0.32 18.63
CA PHE A 43 1.76 -1.38 18.10
C PHE A 43 3.26 -1.20 18.35
N ARG A 44 3.75 0.00 18.70
CA ARG A 44 5.20 0.26 18.83
C ARG A 44 5.91 -0.64 19.84
N ARG A 45 5.21 -1.12 20.87
CA ARG A 45 5.82 -2.01 21.88
C ARG A 45 6.17 -3.39 21.32
N GLU A 46 5.40 -3.90 20.36
CA GLU A 46 5.62 -5.22 19.76
C GLU A 46 6.41 -5.11 18.45
N TYR A 47 6.14 -4.09 17.66
CA TYR A 47 6.68 -3.96 16.30
C TYR A 47 7.74 -2.87 16.15
N GLY A 48 7.96 -2.01 17.14
CA GLY A 48 8.99 -0.97 17.11
C GLY A 48 8.61 0.25 16.28
N GLU A 49 9.62 0.80 15.59
CA GLU A 49 9.56 2.06 14.85
C GLU A 49 8.43 2.08 13.80
N THR A 50 7.78 3.24 13.68
CA THR A 50 6.78 3.51 12.64
C THR A 50 7.43 3.99 11.36
N VAL A 51 7.12 3.30 10.27
CA VAL A 51 7.48 3.63 8.90
C VAL A 51 6.21 4.00 8.16
N ILE A 52 6.25 5.06 7.36
CA ILE A 52 5.12 5.55 6.57
C ILE A 52 5.47 5.38 5.10
N ALA A 53 4.73 4.53 4.39
CA ALA A 53 4.85 4.33 2.96
C ALA A 53 3.82 5.20 2.23
N CYS A 54 4.28 5.98 1.26
CA CYS A 54 3.46 6.92 0.49
C CYS A 54 3.40 6.51 -0.98
N ASP A 55 2.24 6.71 -1.61
CA ASP A 55 2.10 6.52 -3.05
C ASP A 55 2.76 7.66 -3.83
N GLU A 56 3.45 7.28 -4.90
CA GLU A 56 3.82 8.14 -6.01
C GLU A 56 3.30 7.55 -7.32
N ARG A 57 3.72 8.12 -8.45
CA ARG A 57 3.37 7.59 -9.77
C ARG A 57 3.94 6.19 -9.97
N SER A 58 3.07 5.20 -10.20
CA SER A 58 3.45 3.80 -10.46
C SER A 58 4.28 3.56 -11.71
N TRP A 59 5.32 2.74 -11.59
CA TRP A 59 6.10 2.15 -12.68
C TRP A 59 5.27 1.21 -13.54
N ARG A 60 4.22 0.58 -13.00
CA ARG A 60 3.40 -0.38 -13.73
C ARG A 60 2.78 0.19 -15.00
N ARG A 61 2.49 1.50 -15.02
CA ARG A 61 1.96 2.20 -16.21
C ARG A 61 2.91 2.25 -17.40
N SER A 62 4.23 2.20 -17.19
CA SER A 62 5.18 2.15 -18.31
C SER A 62 5.25 0.76 -18.94
N VAL A 63 4.89 -0.28 -18.18
CA VAL A 63 4.89 -1.68 -18.62
C VAL A 63 3.52 -2.09 -19.18
N TYR A 64 2.44 -1.66 -18.53
CA TYR A 64 1.06 -1.96 -18.87
C TYR A 64 0.23 -0.67 -18.89
N PRO A 65 0.04 -0.03 -20.06
CA PRO A 65 -0.58 1.29 -20.18
C PRO A 65 -2.01 1.39 -19.62
N GLN A 66 -2.75 0.28 -19.58
CA GLN A 66 -4.12 0.20 -19.07
C GLN A 66 -4.18 0.19 -17.52
N TYR A 67 -3.04 0.03 -16.84
CA TYR A 67 -2.97 -0.03 -15.37
C TYR A 67 -3.53 1.24 -14.71
N LYS A 68 -4.53 1.05 -13.84
CA LYS A 68 -5.26 2.12 -13.13
C LYS A 68 -5.81 3.20 -14.08
N ALA A 69 -6.13 2.86 -15.33
CA ALA A 69 -6.67 3.81 -16.31
C ALA A 69 -8.08 4.29 -15.94
N SER A 70 -8.89 3.43 -15.33
CA SER A 70 -10.23 3.75 -14.83
C SER A 70 -10.22 4.78 -13.69
N ARG A 71 -9.17 4.81 -12.86
CA ARG A 71 -9.07 5.74 -11.71
C ARG A 71 -9.18 7.22 -12.13
N LYS A 72 -8.73 7.59 -13.34
CA LYS A 72 -8.89 8.96 -13.84
C LYS A 72 -10.37 9.29 -14.07
N LYS A 73 -11.10 8.41 -14.76
CA LYS A 73 -12.54 8.60 -15.03
C LYS A 73 -13.33 8.73 -13.73
N THR A 74 -13.02 7.91 -12.72
CA THR A 74 -13.67 7.96 -11.41
C THR A 74 -13.43 9.29 -10.69
N ARG A 75 -12.23 9.87 -10.81
CA ARG A 75 -11.91 11.19 -10.24
C ARG A 75 -12.66 12.30 -10.97
N ASP A 76 -12.72 12.24 -12.29
CA ASP A 76 -13.40 13.25 -13.12
C ASP A 76 -14.93 13.28 -12.86
N THR A 77 -15.54 12.17 -12.42
CA THR A 77 -16.98 12.10 -12.09
C THR A 77 -17.28 12.29 -10.61
N SER A 78 -16.26 12.50 -9.78
CA SER A 78 -16.42 12.63 -8.33
C SER A 78 -16.81 14.07 -7.94
N PRO A 79 -17.69 14.25 -6.95
CA PRO A 79 -17.98 15.58 -6.40
C PRO A 79 -16.81 16.18 -5.60
N LEU A 80 -15.89 15.34 -5.12
CA LEU A 80 -14.70 15.75 -4.40
C LEU A 80 -13.60 16.22 -5.35
N ASP A 81 -13.00 17.38 -5.05
CA ASP A 81 -11.79 17.87 -5.74
C ASP A 81 -10.58 17.04 -5.32
N TRP A 82 -10.30 15.99 -6.10
CA TRP A 82 -9.19 15.09 -5.84
C TRP A 82 -7.83 15.79 -5.91
N SER A 83 -7.68 16.82 -6.75
CA SER A 83 -6.41 17.53 -6.90
C SER A 83 -6.09 18.28 -5.62
N ALA A 84 -7.04 19.11 -5.14
CA ALA A 84 -6.90 19.81 -3.86
C ALA A 84 -6.70 18.82 -2.69
N PHE A 85 -7.40 17.69 -2.72
CA PHE A 85 -7.22 16.65 -1.71
C PHE A 85 -5.81 16.05 -1.69
N TYR A 86 -5.26 15.66 -2.84
CA TYR A 86 -3.89 15.14 -2.92
C TYR A 86 -2.84 16.19 -2.55
N GLU A 87 -3.07 17.47 -2.86
CA GLU A 87 -2.22 18.57 -2.39
C GLU A 87 -2.20 18.65 -0.86
N MET A 88 -3.37 18.59 -0.21
CA MET A 88 -3.44 18.54 1.26
C MET A 88 -2.71 17.33 1.83
N LEU A 89 -2.84 16.15 1.21
CA LEU A 89 -2.11 14.96 1.63
C LEU A 89 -0.59 15.12 1.50
N SER A 90 -0.11 15.74 0.41
CA SER A 90 1.31 16.02 0.22
C SER A 90 1.84 16.95 1.31
N VAL A 91 1.10 18.01 1.63
CA VAL A 91 1.48 18.94 2.72
C VAL A 91 1.58 18.20 4.04
N VAL A 92 0.57 17.41 4.42
CA VAL A 92 0.59 16.65 5.68
C VAL A 92 1.72 15.62 5.69
N ARG A 93 1.99 14.93 4.58
CA ARG A 93 3.12 14.00 4.45
C ARG A 93 4.45 14.70 4.72
N ASP A 94 4.66 15.87 4.12
CA ASP A 94 5.91 16.61 4.22
C ASP A 94 6.10 17.18 5.63
N GLU A 95 5.02 17.68 6.24
CA GLU A 95 5.00 18.07 7.65
C GLU A 95 5.36 16.91 8.60
N ILE A 96 4.82 15.71 8.34
CA ILE A 96 5.16 14.52 9.11
C ILE A 96 6.64 14.21 8.95
N ARG A 97 7.15 14.22 7.70
CA ARG A 97 8.56 13.95 7.42
C ARG A 97 9.48 14.92 8.16
N GLU A 98 9.14 16.20 8.25
CA GLU A 98 10.01 17.22 8.82
C GLU A 98 9.99 17.28 10.35
N ASN A 99 8.87 16.90 10.98
CA ASN A 99 8.58 17.20 12.38
C ASN A 99 8.36 15.98 13.28
N PHE A 100 8.17 14.78 12.72
CA PHE A 100 7.89 13.56 13.46
C PHE A 100 9.04 12.56 13.34
N PRO A 101 9.18 11.63 14.30
CA PRO A 101 10.29 10.70 14.35
C PRO A 101 10.13 9.52 13.39
N TYR A 102 9.19 9.59 12.45
CA TYR A 102 8.85 8.49 11.57
C TYR A 102 9.67 8.55 10.29
N ARG A 103 10.01 7.38 9.75
CA ARG A 103 10.58 7.28 8.40
C ARG A 103 9.46 7.46 7.38
N VAL A 104 9.53 8.50 6.55
CA VAL A 104 8.50 8.77 5.54
C VAL A 104 9.06 8.52 4.15
N ILE A 105 8.70 7.37 3.58
CA ILE A 105 9.25 6.86 2.33
C ILE A 105 8.31 7.17 1.19
N SER A 106 8.80 7.94 0.22
CA SER A 106 8.11 8.31 -1.03
C SER A 106 9.14 8.20 -2.15
N VAL A 107 8.93 7.32 -3.12
CA VAL A 107 9.88 7.09 -4.22
C VAL A 107 9.18 7.33 -5.54
N GLU A 108 9.69 8.25 -6.36
CA GLU A 108 9.18 8.44 -7.71
C GLU A 108 9.25 7.11 -8.49
N GLY A 109 8.13 6.71 -9.07
CA GLY A 109 8.00 5.42 -9.75
C GLY A 109 7.37 4.33 -8.89
N ALA A 110 7.21 4.52 -7.58
CA ALA A 110 6.73 3.48 -6.66
C ALA A 110 5.36 3.81 -6.06
N GLU A 111 4.53 2.79 -5.91
CA GLU A 111 3.32 2.85 -5.07
C GLU A 111 3.67 2.46 -3.63
N ALA A 112 2.79 2.78 -2.68
CA ALA A 112 3.00 2.40 -1.28
C ALA A 112 3.22 0.88 -1.13
N ASP A 113 2.55 0.09 -1.97
CA ASP A 113 2.63 -1.37 -1.96
C ASP A 113 4.02 -1.88 -2.37
N ASP A 114 4.69 -1.18 -3.29
CA ASP A 114 6.07 -1.51 -3.72
C ASP A 114 7.06 -1.27 -2.58
N ILE A 115 6.86 -0.18 -1.83
CA ILE A 115 7.67 0.20 -0.67
C ILE A 115 7.47 -0.83 0.45
N ILE A 116 6.22 -1.13 0.81
CA ILE A 116 5.88 -2.10 1.85
C ILE A 116 6.41 -3.49 1.49
N GLY A 117 6.17 -3.93 0.25
CA GLY A 117 6.66 -5.21 -0.25
C GLY A 117 8.17 -5.33 -0.10
N HIS A 118 8.93 -4.35 -0.60
CA HIS A 118 10.39 -4.38 -0.53
C HIS A 118 10.94 -4.32 0.91
N LEU A 119 10.40 -3.44 1.76
CA LEU A 119 10.83 -3.37 3.16
C LEU A 119 10.56 -4.67 3.93
N VAL A 120 9.45 -5.35 3.63
CA VAL A 120 9.16 -6.68 4.19
C VAL A 120 10.19 -7.71 3.71
N GLU A 121 10.52 -7.73 2.42
CA GLU A 121 11.55 -8.65 1.88
C GLU A 121 12.91 -8.46 2.59
N ASN A 122 13.34 -7.22 2.84
CA ASN A 122 14.60 -6.94 3.52
C ASN A 122 14.70 -7.56 4.91
N THR A 123 13.57 -7.72 5.63
CA THR A 123 13.56 -8.39 6.96
C THR A 123 13.74 -9.90 6.90
N GLN A 124 13.74 -10.48 5.69
CA GLN A 124 13.92 -11.92 5.50
C GLN A 124 15.40 -12.30 5.37
N ASP A 125 16.28 -11.31 5.20
CA ASP A 125 17.72 -11.51 5.16
C ASP A 125 18.24 -12.08 6.49
N PHE A 126 19.34 -12.84 6.41
CA PHE A 126 19.92 -13.52 7.56
C PHE A 126 20.24 -12.52 8.68
N GLY A 127 19.61 -12.72 9.85
CA GLY A 127 19.78 -11.88 11.03
C GLY A 127 18.79 -10.70 11.15
N GLN A 128 17.88 -10.51 10.20
CA GLN A 128 16.92 -9.39 10.17
C GLN A 128 15.46 -9.78 10.45
N SER A 129 15.20 -10.93 11.08
CA SER A 129 13.85 -11.49 11.30
C SER A 129 12.99 -10.77 12.36
N GLU A 130 13.05 -9.44 12.40
CA GLU A 130 12.23 -8.63 13.28
C GLU A 130 10.73 -8.76 12.95
N PRO A 131 9.83 -8.68 13.94
CA PRO A 131 8.39 -8.64 13.67
C PRO A 131 8.02 -7.45 12.79
N VAL A 132 7.22 -7.71 11.74
CA VAL A 132 6.70 -6.68 10.84
C VAL A 132 5.17 -6.65 10.92
N LEU A 133 4.63 -5.46 11.15
CA LEU A 133 3.19 -5.19 11.04
C LEU A 133 2.91 -4.28 9.87
N ILE A 134 2.10 -4.73 8.92
CA ILE A 134 1.53 -3.88 7.88
C ILE A 134 0.18 -3.36 8.38
N VAL A 135 -0.02 -2.05 8.37
CA VAL A 135 -1.31 -1.42 8.69
C VAL A 135 -1.94 -0.94 7.41
N SER A 136 -2.74 -1.80 6.78
CA SER A 136 -3.52 -1.47 5.60
C SER A 136 -4.75 -2.38 5.49
N SER A 137 -5.81 -1.86 4.87
CA SER A 137 -6.99 -2.68 4.52
C SER A 137 -6.85 -3.39 3.17
N ASP A 138 -5.80 -3.08 2.40
CA ASP A 138 -5.57 -3.70 1.12
C ASP A 138 -5.23 -5.20 1.27
N LYS A 139 -5.90 -6.06 0.50
CA LYS A 139 -5.69 -7.50 0.60
C LYS A 139 -4.48 -7.96 -0.21
N ASP A 140 -3.88 -7.12 -1.01
CA ASP A 140 -2.72 -7.48 -1.82
C ASP A 140 -1.52 -7.84 -0.94
N PHE A 141 -1.41 -7.24 0.25
CA PHE A 141 -0.40 -7.56 1.27
C PHE A 141 -0.54 -8.95 1.89
N LEU A 142 -1.67 -9.63 1.72
CA LEU A 142 -1.81 -11.02 2.16
C LEU A 142 -0.77 -11.93 1.52
N GLN A 143 -0.26 -11.58 0.33
CA GLN A 143 0.83 -12.32 -0.34
C GLN A 143 2.15 -12.30 0.46
N LEU A 144 2.37 -11.29 1.31
CA LEU A 144 3.57 -11.13 2.13
C LEU A 144 3.51 -11.95 3.42
N GLN A 145 2.33 -12.46 3.80
CA GLN A 145 2.18 -13.35 4.95
C GLN A 145 2.75 -14.76 4.74
N ARG A 146 3.37 -15.01 3.57
CA ARG A 146 4.26 -16.16 3.39
C ARG A 146 5.44 -16.15 4.37
N TYR A 147 5.80 -14.97 4.89
CA TYR A 147 6.80 -14.79 5.93
C TYR A 147 6.18 -14.82 7.32
N LYS A 148 6.75 -15.65 8.20
CA LYS A 148 6.18 -15.93 9.54
C LYS A 148 6.23 -14.72 10.49
N ASN A 149 7.14 -13.79 10.26
CA ASN A 149 7.30 -12.57 11.06
C ASN A 149 6.38 -11.43 10.60
N VAL A 150 5.57 -11.62 9.55
CA VAL A 150 4.71 -10.57 8.97
C VAL A 150 3.25 -10.78 9.40
N LYS A 151 2.65 -9.74 9.96
CA LYS A 151 1.20 -9.66 10.20
C LYS A 151 0.62 -8.44 9.50
N GLN A 152 -0.70 -8.47 9.30
CA GLN A 152 -1.43 -7.34 8.74
C GLN A 152 -2.63 -6.99 9.61
N PHE A 153 -2.73 -5.73 10.00
CA PHE A 153 -3.89 -5.15 10.66
C PHE A 153 -4.71 -4.33 9.66
N SER A 154 -6.02 -4.56 9.61
CA SER A 154 -6.94 -3.84 8.75
C SER A 154 -7.64 -2.72 9.53
N PRO A 155 -7.35 -1.43 9.25
CA PRO A 155 -8.06 -0.29 9.80
C PRO A 155 -9.58 -0.36 9.67
N SER A 156 -10.07 -0.81 8.52
CA SER A 156 -11.51 -0.87 8.22
C SER A 156 -12.23 -1.93 9.06
N ARG A 157 -11.60 -3.09 9.27
CA ARG A 157 -12.14 -4.17 10.12
C ARG A 157 -11.81 -4.00 11.60
N ARG A 158 -10.82 -3.16 11.92
CA ARG A 158 -10.22 -3.01 13.25
C ARG A 158 -9.70 -4.35 13.81
N ASP A 159 -9.22 -5.21 12.93
CA ASP A 159 -8.75 -6.55 13.29
C ASP A 159 -7.62 -6.99 12.36
N PHE A 160 -6.87 -8.01 12.78
CA PHE A 160 -5.88 -8.68 11.95
C PHE A 160 -6.57 -9.45 10.84
N ILE A 161 -5.97 -9.43 9.66
CA ILE A 161 -6.42 -10.25 8.53
C ILE A 161 -5.34 -11.26 8.17
N THR A 162 -5.76 -12.46 7.81
CA THR A 162 -4.86 -13.57 7.51
C THR A 162 -5.23 -14.26 6.22
N ALA A 163 -4.24 -14.74 5.47
CA ALA A 163 -4.43 -15.70 4.39
C ALA A 163 -3.96 -17.08 4.85
N GLU A 164 -4.83 -18.10 4.73
CA GLU A 164 -4.48 -19.48 5.10
C GLU A 164 -3.34 -20.03 4.22
N THR A 165 -3.40 -19.73 2.93
CA THR A 165 -2.40 -20.16 1.93
C THR A 165 -1.94 -18.97 1.09
N PRO A 166 -1.00 -18.13 1.58
CA PRO A 166 -0.55 -16.93 0.88
C PRO A 166 -0.05 -17.17 -0.54
N ALA A 167 0.65 -18.30 -0.77
CA ALA A 167 1.14 -18.69 -2.10
C ALA A 167 -0.01 -18.96 -3.09
N PHE A 168 -1.01 -19.73 -2.68
CA PHE A 168 -2.20 -19.97 -3.49
C PHE A 168 -3.04 -18.70 -3.67
N TYR A 169 -3.16 -17.87 -2.62
CA TYR A 169 -3.85 -16.57 -2.70
C TYR A 169 -3.24 -15.69 -3.79
N LEU A 170 -1.91 -15.54 -3.80
CA LEU A 170 -1.20 -14.79 -4.83
C LEU A 170 -1.42 -15.41 -6.21
N PHE A 171 -1.27 -16.73 -6.36
CA PHE A 171 -1.48 -17.42 -7.63
C PHE A 171 -2.90 -17.24 -8.18
N GLU A 172 -3.91 -17.44 -7.33
CA GLU A 172 -5.32 -17.23 -7.68
C GLU A 172 -5.57 -15.77 -8.07
N HIS A 173 -4.99 -14.82 -7.34
CA HIS A 173 -5.12 -13.40 -7.65
C HIS A 173 -4.48 -13.04 -9.00
N ILE A 174 -3.28 -13.57 -9.30
CA ILE A 174 -2.65 -13.45 -10.62
C ILE A 174 -3.55 -14.05 -11.70
N CYS A 175 -4.14 -15.23 -11.50
CA CYS A 175 -5.01 -15.84 -12.50
C CYS A 175 -6.31 -15.02 -12.73
N ARG A 176 -6.92 -14.53 -11.66
CA ARG A 176 -8.16 -13.74 -11.71
C ARG A 176 -7.94 -12.30 -12.17
N GLY A 177 -6.71 -11.80 -12.08
CA GLY A 177 -6.42 -10.39 -12.26
C GLY A 177 -6.96 -9.53 -11.12
N ASP A 178 -6.72 -8.24 -11.24
CA ASP A 178 -7.29 -7.22 -10.37
C ASP A 178 -8.06 -6.18 -11.19
N SER A 179 -9.39 -6.28 -11.18
CA SER A 179 -10.25 -5.30 -11.84
C SER A 179 -10.15 -3.90 -11.24
N GLY A 180 -9.81 -3.77 -9.96
CA GLY A 180 -9.63 -2.47 -9.30
C GLY A 180 -8.54 -1.65 -9.96
N ASP A 181 -7.46 -2.33 -10.35
CA ASP A 181 -6.32 -1.74 -11.05
C ASP A 181 -6.33 -1.93 -12.57
N GLY A 182 -7.45 -2.43 -13.12
CA GLY A 182 -7.62 -2.60 -14.57
C GLY A 182 -6.77 -3.73 -15.15
N VAL A 183 -6.37 -4.70 -14.32
CA VAL A 183 -5.62 -5.91 -14.68
C VAL A 183 -6.61 -7.06 -14.93
N PRO A 184 -6.78 -7.54 -16.17
CA PRO A 184 -7.79 -8.55 -16.48
C PRO A 184 -7.44 -9.94 -15.93
N ASN A 185 -8.40 -10.86 -15.91
CA ASN A 185 -8.07 -12.27 -15.73
C ASN A 185 -7.24 -12.81 -16.91
N VAL A 186 -6.57 -13.94 -16.71
CA VAL A 186 -5.63 -14.48 -17.71
C VAL A 186 -6.28 -14.97 -19.00
N LEU A 187 -7.61 -15.17 -19.00
CA LEU A 187 -8.36 -15.57 -20.20
C LEU A 187 -8.85 -14.38 -21.03
N SER A 188 -8.67 -13.15 -20.54
CA SER A 188 -9.24 -11.95 -21.14
C SER A 188 -8.17 -11.06 -21.77
N PRO A 189 -8.49 -10.39 -22.90
CA PRO A 189 -7.59 -9.41 -23.51
C PRO A 189 -7.21 -8.27 -22.56
N ASP A 190 -6.05 -7.67 -22.79
CA ASP A 190 -5.49 -6.55 -22.02
C ASP A 190 -6.45 -5.35 -21.93
N ASP A 191 -7.06 -4.97 -23.04
CA ASP A 191 -7.89 -3.78 -23.19
C ASP A 191 -9.36 -3.98 -22.77
N VAL A 192 -9.74 -5.17 -22.29
CA VAL A 192 -11.14 -5.53 -22.03
C VAL A 192 -11.88 -4.50 -21.16
N PHE A 193 -11.21 -3.88 -20.18
CA PHE A 193 -11.84 -2.87 -19.34
C PHE A 193 -11.91 -1.48 -19.99
N VAL A 194 -10.94 -1.14 -20.84
CA VAL A 194 -10.90 0.15 -21.54
C VAL A 194 -11.94 0.18 -22.64
N GLU A 195 -12.17 -0.95 -23.31
CA GLU A 195 -13.19 -1.13 -24.34
C GLU A 195 -14.61 -1.39 -23.78
N ASN A 196 -14.77 -1.44 -22.45
CA ASN A 196 -16.01 -1.83 -21.78
C ASN A 196 -16.49 -3.24 -22.18
N GLY A 197 -15.55 -4.12 -22.55
CA GLY A 197 -15.79 -5.52 -22.81
C GLY A 197 -16.05 -6.32 -21.54
N ARG A 198 -16.55 -7.54 -21.71
CA ARG A 198 -16.76 -8.49 -20.60
C ARG A 198 -15.61 -9.47 -20.54
N GLN A 199 -15.07 -9.67 -19.34
CA GLN A 199 -14.07 -10.72 -19.11
C GLN A 199 -14.60 -12.12 -19.44
N ARG A 200 -13.73 -12.97 -19.98
CA ARG A 200 -14.02 -14.39 -20.14
C ARG A 200 -14.11 -15.05 -18.76
N PRO A 201 -15.14 -15.86 -18.46
CA PRO A 201 -15.27 -16.50 -17.16
C PRO A 201 -14.11 -17.47 -16.88
N LEU A 202 -13.44 -17.31 -15.74
CA LEU A 202 -12.41 -18.22 -15.25
C LEU A 202 -12.94 -19.03 -14.06
N ARG A 203 -13.06 -20.36 -14.24
CA ARG A 203 -13.56 -21.28 -13.21
C ARG A 203 -12.48 -21.59 -12.18
N LYS A 204 -12.87 -21.75 -10.92
CA LYS A 204 -11.94 -22.12 -9.83
C LYS A 204 -11.21 -23.44 -10.10
N THR A 205 -11.90 -24.43 -10.66
CA THR A 205 -11.31 -25.74 -11.00
C THR A 205 -10.11 -25.64 -11.94
N ILE A 206 -10.15 -24.70 -12.89
CA ILE A 206 -9.04 -24.48 -13.84
C ILE A 206 -7.84 -23.87 -13.10
N ILE A 207 -8.07 -22.92 -12.19
CA ILE A 207 -7.02 -22.33 -11.34
C ILE A 207 -6.41 -23.42 -10.44
N ASP A 208 -7.24 -24.27 -9.83
CA ASP A 208 -6.78 -25.36 -8.97
C ASP A 208 -5.95 -26.41 -9.77
N GLU A 209 -6.28 -26.65 -11.04
CA GLU A 209 -5.49 -27.50 -11.94
C GLU A 209 -4.14 -26.86 -12.29
N TRP A 210 -4.14 -25.60 -12.74
CA TRP A 210 -2.89 -24.88 -13.02
C TRP A 210 -1.99 -24.73 -11.79
N TYR A 211 -2.56 -24.61 -10.60
CA TYR A 211 -1.77 -24.52 -9.37
C TYR A 211 -1.01 -25.80 -9.05
N LYS A 212 -1.55 -26.97 -9.41
CA LYS A 212 -0.85 -28.27 -9.25
C LYS A 212 0.38 -28.37 -10.14
N ASP A 213 0.34 -27.72 -11.30
CA ASP A 213 1.42 -27.68 -12.29
C ASP A 213 2.06 -26.27 -12.38
N GLN A 214 2.08 -25.51 -11.28
CA GLN A 214 2.53 -24.10 -11.26
C GLN A 214 4.00 -23.89 -11.70
N ASP A 215 4.81 -24.96 -11.68
CA ASP A 215 6.20 -24.93 -12.11
C ASP A 215 6.36 -25.10 -13.64
N ARG A 216 5.28 -25.40 -14.38
CA ARG A 216 5.26 -25.66 -15.83
C ARG A 216 4.06 -25.02 -16.52
N LEU A 217 3.71 -23.80 -16.11
CA LEU A 217 2.54 -23.09 -16.60
C LEU A 217 2.56 -22.85 -18.11
N ASP A 218 3.74 -22.72 -18.71
CA ASP A 218 3.96 -22.60 -20.15
C ASP A 218 3.60 -23.87 -20.94
N GLU A 219 3.58 -25.03 -20.29
CA GLU A 219 3.14 -26.30 -20.88
C GLU A 219 1.62 -26.52 -20.74
N VAL A 220 1.02 -26.06 -19.64
CA VAL A 220 -0.39 -26.33 -19.30
C VAL A 220 -1.36 -25.19 -19.64
N MET A 221 -0.86 -24.00 -19.94
CA MET A 221 -1.62 -22.88 -20.48
C MET A 221 -1.34 -22.75 -21.98
N ASP A 222 -2.35 -22.35 -22.76
CA ASP A 222 -2.08 -21.90 -24.13
C ASP A 222 -1.24 -20.61 -24.12
N ALA A 223 -0.62 -20.31 -25.27
CA ALA A 223 0.33 -19.21 -25.39
C ALA A 223 -0.25 -17.84 -24.99
N ASP A 224 -1.52 -17.57 -25.31
CA ASP A 224 -2.16 -16.31 -24.97
C ASP A 224 -2.47 -16.23 -23.47
N THR A 225 -2.98 -17.32 -22.89
CA THR A 225 -3.23 -17.41 -21.44
C THR A 225 -1.94 -17.26 -20.63
N TYR A 226 -0.85 -17.93 -21.04
CA TYR A 226 0.45 -17.83 -20.37
C TYR A 226 1.03 -16.41 -20.48
N LYS A 227 0.93 -15.78 -21.65
CA LYS A 227 1.33 -14.38 -21.82
C LYS A 227 0.58 -13.45 -20.85
N ASN A 228 -0.73 -13.63 -20.70
CA ASN A 228 -1.54 -12.84 -19.78
C ASN A 228 -1.22 -13.14 -18.30
N TYR A 229 -0.87 -14.38 -17.97
CA TYR A 229 -0.36 -14.75 -16.65
C TYR A 229 0.93 -13.99 -16.34
N CYS A 230 1.89 -13.95 -17.28
CA CYS A 230 3.14 -13.20 -17.11
C CYS A 230 2.90 -11.70 -16.89
N ARG A 231 1.97 -11.09 -17.64
CA ARG A 231 1.52 -9.70 -17.39
C ARG A 231 0.99 -9.56 -15.97
N ASN A 232 0.06 -10.42 -15.54
CA ASN A 232 -0.54 -10.33 -14.21
C ASN A 232 0.46 -10.52 -13.10
N ASN A 233 1.36 -11.49 -13.24
CA ASN A 233 2.45 -11.70 -12.29
C ASN A 233 3.31 -10.44 -12.17
N LYS A 234 3.66 -9.80 -13.30
CA LYS A 234 4.41 -8.54 -13.28
C LYS A 234 3.65 -7.41 -12.58
N MET A 235 2.33 -7.32 -12.73
CA MET A 235 1.52 -6.23 -12.18
C MET A 235 1.11 -6.44 -10.71
N ILE A 236 0.87 -7.69 -10.28
CA ILE A 236 0.23 -7.99 -8.98
C ILE A 236 1.27 -8.45 -7.94
N ASN A 237 2.29 -9.20 -8.36
CA ASN A 237 3.25 -9.77 -7.41
C ASN A 237 4.30 -8.72 -7.03
N LEU A 238 4.36 -8.39 -5.74
CA LEU A 238 5.21 -7.33 -5.19
C LEU A 238 6.72 -7.62 -5.34
N ASN A 239 7.10 -8.85 -5.68
CA ASN A 239 8.49 -9.20 -5.96
C ASN A 239 8.99 -8.66 -7.31
N HIS A 240 8.09 -8.13 -8.14
CA HIS A 240 8.42 -7.60 -9.46
C HIS A 240 8.79 -6.12 -9.48
N THR A 241 8.81 -5.46 -8.32
CA THR A 241 9.29 -4.08 -8.17
C THR A 241 10.70 -3.94 -8.78
N PRO A 242 10.90 -2.99 -9.73
CA PRO A 242 12.19 -2.78 -10.38
C PRO A 242 13.35 -2.58 -9.39
N VAL A 243 14.52 -3.09 -9.73
CA VAL A 243 15.72 -3.02 -8.88
C VAL A 243 16.07 -1.56 -8.54
N GLU A 244 15.97 -0.68 -9.53
CA GLU A 244 16.30 0.74 -9.39
C GLU A 244 15.35 1.45 -8.42
N ILE A 245 14.11 0.97 -8.29
CA ILE A 245 13.15 1.47 -7.31
C ILE A 245 13.48 0.92 -5.92
N ARG A 246 13.81 -0.37 -5.82
CA ARG A 246 14.20 -1.01 -4.56
C ARG A 246 15.44 -0.36 -3.93
N GLU A 247 16.47 -0.08 -4.72
CA GLU A 247 17.67 0.62 -4.26
C GLU A 247 17.37 2.04 -3.74
N LYS A 248 16.44 2.76 -4.39
CA LYS A 248 15.99 4.08 -3.89
C LYS A 248 15.23 3.95 -2.57
N ILE A 249 14.40 2.92 -2.42
CA ILE A 249 13.69 2.64 -1.16
C ILE A 249 14.71 2.40 -0.03
N ASP A 250 15.73 1.57 -0.26
CA ASP A 250 16.77 1.29 0.74
C ASP A 250 17.56 2.53 1.14
N SER A 251 17.92 3.35 0.15
CA SER A 251 18.62 4.61 0.37
C SER A 251 17.79 5.58 1.22
N LEU A 252 16.50 5.75 0.92
CA LEU A 252 15.62 6.63 1.69
C LEU A 252 15.34 6.07 3.08
N TYR A 253 15.10 4.76 3.19
CA TYR A 253 14.84 4.10 4.46
C TYR A 253 16.01 4.29 5.42
N THR A 254 17.25 4.14 4.93
CA THR A 254 18.45 4.37 5.73
C THR A 254 18.66 5.85 6.04
N GLY A 255 18.43 6.74 5.06
CA GLY A 255 18.62 8.18 5.21
C GLY A 255 17.62 8.85 6.18
N GLU A 256 16.44 8.26 6.34
CA GLU A 256 15.38 8.75 7.24
C GLU A 256 15.52 8.22 8.68
N ALA A 257 16.55 7.42 8.98
CA ALA A 257 16.79 6.88 10.31
C ALA A 257 17.18 7.96 11.35
N ASN A 258 17.04 7.62 12.64
CA ASN A 258 17.50 8.44 13.78
C ASN A 258 16.84 9.82 13.91
N LYS A 259 15.61 9.97 13.42
CA LYS A 259 14.82 11.19 13.64
C LYS A 259 14.45 11.38 15.12
N THR A 260 14.37 12.62 15.54
CA THR A 260 14.16 13.04 16.93
C THR A 260 12.72 13.47 17.20
N ASN A 261 12.32 13.49 18.48
CA ASN A 261 10.97 13.84 18.93
C ASN A 261 10.78 15.34 19.26
N ASP A 262 11.83 16.13 19.19
CA ASP A 262 11.92 17.50 19.70
C ASP A 262 10.98 18.49 19.01
N LYS A 263 10.68 18.27 17.73
CA LYS A 263 9.82 19.17 16.95
C LYS A 263 8.32 18.94 17.14
N ILE A 264 7.91 17.79 17.66
CA ILE A 264 6.50 17.35 17.70
C ILE A 264 5.65 18.37 18.47
N PHE A 265 6.07 18.75 19.68
CA PHE A 265 5.28 19.65 20.52
C PHE A 265 5.12 21.03 19.88
N GLY A 266 6.21 21.60 19.37
CA GLY A 266 6.20 22.90 18.67
C GLY A 266 5.28 22.86 17.45
N PHE A 267 5.41 21.82 16.63
CA PHE A 267 4.58 21.61 15.46
C PHE A 267 3.08 21.55 15.79
N LEU A 268 2.70 20.79 16.83
CA LEU A 268 1.29 20.67 17.23
C LEU A 268 0.71 22.00 17.75
N VAL A 269 1.51 22.81 18.46
CA VAL A 269 1.11 24.15 18.92
C VAL A 269 0.93 25.10 17.74
N GLU A 270 1.93 25.17 16.84
CA GLU A 270 1.91 26.05 15.67
C GLU A 270 0.72 25.75 14.75
N ASN A 271 0.43 24.47 14.53
CA ASN A 271 -0.68 24.02 13.69
C ASN A 271 -2.02 23.88 14.44
N ARG A 272 -2.12 24.42 15.66
CA ARG A 272 -3.34 24.46 16.48
C ARG A 272 -4.01 23.08 16.64
N CYS A 273 -3.21 22.03 16.75
CA CYS A 273 -3.68 20.66 16.95
C CYS A 273 -3.98 20.39 18.43
N SER A 274 -4.81 21.22 19.07
CA SER A 274 -4.95 21.30 20.54
C SER A 274 -5.23 19.96 21.21
N MET A 275 -6.12 19.14 20.64
CA MET A 275 -6.46 17.82 21.22
C MET A 275 -5.33 16.78 21.12
N LEU A 276 -4.30 17.02 20.30
CA LEU A 276 -3.15 16.14 20.16
C LEU A 276 -1.97 16.56 21.04
N ILE A 277 -1.95 17.81 21.52
CA ILE A 277 -0.86 18.35 22.35
C ILE A 277 -0.71 17.52 23.64
N GLU A 278 -1.82 17.23 24.31
CA GLU A 278 -1.86 16.42 25.54
C GLU A 278 -1.37 14.98 25.32
N CYS A 279 -1.39 14.51 24.07
CA CYS A 279 -0.94 13.17 23.68
C CYS A 279 0.35 13.20 22.85
N SER A 280 1.14 14.27 22.91
CA SER A 280 2.38 14.41 22.14
C SER A 280 3.35 13.23 22.31
N GLN A 281 3.47 12.69 23.53
CA GLN A 281 4.30 11.51 23.82
C GLN A 281 3.84 10.24 23.09
N ASP A 282 2.58 10.15 22.68
CA ASP A 282 2.07 9.01 21.91
C ASP A 282 2.65 8.99 20.48
N PHE A 283 3.29 10.06 20.02
CA PHE A 283 3.99 10.11 18.72
C PHE A 283 5.46 9.68 18.77
N HIS A 284 6.02 9.46 19.96
CA HIS A 284 7.42 9.04 20.09
C HIS A 284 7.59 7.58 19.62
N ASN A 285 8.76 7.26 19.06
CA ASN A 285 9.14 5.87 18.70
C ASN A 285 9.44 4.98 19.93
N ASN A 286 9.67 5.59 21.11
CA ASN A 286 10.10 4.94 22.35
C ASN A 286 9.06 5.14 23.47
#